data_AF-A0A1I3BV41-F1
#
_entry.id   AF-A0A1I3BV41-F1
#
_cell.length_a   1.000
_cell.length_b   1.000
_cell.length_c   1.000
_cell.angle_alpha   90.00
_cell.angle_beta   90.00
_cell.angle_gamma   90.00
#
_symmetry.space_group_name_H-M   'P 1'
#
loop_
_entity.id
_entity.type
_entity.pdbx_description
1 polymer ?
#
loop_
_entity_poly.entity_id
_entity_poly.type
_entity_poly.pdbx_seq_one_letter_code
_entity_poly.pdbx_strand_id
1 'polypeptide(L)'
;MAIYFHAHAQRKIAFDNRIDGVNLSPRETECLKWAAEGKSAWETGRIMGISRHTVAFHLENARAKLGVGSTIQAVARLASAKHRI
;
A
#
# COMPACT_ATOMS: atom_id res chain seq x y z
N MET A 1 -15.03 -0.89 -19.65
CA MET A 1 -14.01 -1.95 -19.74
C MET A 1 -12.68 -1.43 -19.21
N ALA A 2 -12.45 -1.51 -17.90
CA ALA A 2 -11.18 -1.10 -17.29
C ALA A 2 -10.33 -2.36 -16.99
N ILE A 3 -9.77 -2.93 -18.06
CA ILE A 3 -8.77 -4.00 -17.98
C ILE A 3 -7.40 -3.32 -18.10
N TYR A 4 -6.90 -2.73 -17.02
CA TYR A 4 -5.52 -2.20 -17.00
C TYR A 4 -4.83 -2.54 -15.68
N PHE A 5 -4.84 -3.83 -15.37
CA PHE A 5 -3.78 -4.46 -14.59
C PHE A 5 -2.55 -4.62 -15.50
N HIS A 6 -1.91 -3.51 -15.87
CA HIS A 6 -0.55 -3.62 -16.37
C HIS A 6 0.35 -3.94 -15.18
N ALA A 7 0.53 -5.24 -15.00
CA ALA A 7 1.54 -5.86 -14.18
C ALA A 7 2.93 -5.40 -14.64
N HIS A 8 3.31 -4.18 -14.29
CA HIS A 8 4.72 -3.81 -14.26
C HIS A 8 5.26 -4.18 -12.88
N ALA A 9 5.36 -5.49 -12.66
CA ALA A 9 6.19 -6.08 -11.62
C ALA A 9 7.66 -5.81 -12.01
N GLN A 10 8.13 -4.57 -11.85
CA GLN A 10 9.57 -4.31 -11.95
C GLN A 10 10.25 -4.81 -10.67
N ARG A 11 10.86 -5.99 -10.82
CA ARG A 11 12.00 -6.48 -10.04
C ARG A 11 12.96 -5.32 -9.74
N LYS A 12 13.15 -4.97 -8.46
CA LYS A 12 14.46 -5.03 -7.77
C LYS A 12 14.38 -4.46 -6.36
N ILE A 13 15.14 -5.13 -5.49
CA ILE A 13 15.28 -4.98 -4.05
C ILE A 13 14.10 -5.60 -3.30
N ALA A 14 14.38 -6.73 -2.63
CA ALA A 14 13.53 -7.29 -1.59
C ALA A 14 13.44 -6.25 -0.46
N PHE A 15 12.60 -5.25 -0.63
CA PHE A 15 12.10 -4.49 0.50
C PHE A 15 11.31 -5.48 1.34
N ASP A 16 11.70 -5.62 2.61
CA ASP A 16 10.93 -6.41 3.56
C ASP A 16 9.56 -5.74 3.74
N ASN A 17 8.62 -6.09 2.86
CA ASN A 17 7.25 -5.58 2.83
C ASN A 17 6.35 -6.41 3.76
N ARG A 18 6.95 -6.95 4.83
CA ARG A 18 6.24 -7.70 5.85
C ARG A 18 5.72 -6.76 6.91
N ILE A 19 4.40 -6.73 7.06
CA ILE A 19 3.72 -6.07 8.17
C ILE A 19 3.03 -7.16 8.96
N ASP A 20 3.41 -7.36 10.22
CA ASP A 20 2.87 -8.41 11.09
C ASP A 20 2.91 -9.82 10.45
N GLY A 21 3.98 -10.13 9.71
CA GLY A 21 4.14 -11.41 9.01
C GLY A 21 3.36 -11.53 7.69
N VAL A 22 2.59 -10.51 7.30
CA VAL A 22 1.85 -10.47 6.03
C VAL A 22 2.71 -9.83 4.94
N ASN A 23 2.90 -10.53 3.83
CA ASN A 23 3.59 -10.01 2.65
C ASN A 23 2.68 -9.08 1.84
N LEU A 24 3.01 -7.79 1.82
CA LEU A 24 2.39 -6.84 0.91
C LEU A 24 3.21 -6.70 -0.38
N SER A 25 2.54 -6.33 -1.47
CA SER A 25 3.25 -5.93 -2.68
C SER A 25 3.99 -4.60 -2.45
N PRO A 26 5.04 -4.30 -3.23
CA PRO A 26 5.72 -3.01 -3.14
C PRO A 26 4.77 -1.82 -3.30
N ARG A 27 3.79 -1.92 -4.21
CA ARG A 27 2.80 -0.86 -4.45
C ARG A 27 1.81 -0.72 -3.29
N GLU A 28 1.34 -1.83 -2.72
CA GLU A 28 0.51 -1.79 -1.51
C GLU A 28 1.22 -1.10 -0.34
N THR A 29 2.50 -1.44 -0.15
CA THR A 29 3.33 -0.86 0.92
C THR A 29 3.60 0.62 0.67
N GLU A 30 3.91 1.00 -0.57
CA GLU A 30 4.12 2.39 -0.98
C GLU A 30 2.86 3.24 -0.77
N CYS A 31 1.68 2.75 -1.17
CA CYS A 31 0.42 3.43 -0.92
C CYS A 31 0.14 3.59 0.60
N LEU A 32 0.40 2.56 1.40
CA LEU A 32 0.24 2.65 2.86
C LEU A 32 1.23 3.63 3.51
N LYS A 33 2.46 3.74 3.01
CA LYS A 33 3.45 4.73 3.49
C LYS A 33 2.94 6.15 3.25
N TRP A 34 2.45 6.46 2.04
CA TRP A 34 1.88 7.78 1.76
C TRP A 34 0.63 8.08 2.58
N ALA A 35 -0.22 7.07 2.82
CA ALA A 35 -1.36 7.21 3.72
C ALA A 35 -0.94 7.47 5.18
N ALA A 36 0.16 6.87 5.65
CA ALA A 36 0.72 7.12 6.97
C ALA A 36 1.27 8.56 7.11
N GLU A 37 1.80 9.12 6.03
CA GLU A 37 2.21 10.53 5.92
C GLU A 37 1.00 11.49 5.73
N GLY A 38 -0.24 10.99 5.82
CA GLY A 38 -1.47 11.79 5.73
C GLY A 38 -1.87 12.17 4.30
N LYS A 39 -1.27 11.58 3.26
CA LYS A 39 -1.63 11.88 1.87
C LYS A 39 -2.94 11.18 1.48
N SER A 40 -3.79 11.92 0.79
CA SER A 40 -5.01 11.36 0.18
C SER A 40 -4.67 10.42 -0.97
N ALA A 41 -5.61 9.56 -1.38
CA ALA A 41 -5.43 8.67 -2.52
C ALA A 41 -5.17 9.44 -3.84
N TRP A 42 -5.70 10.67 -3.95
CA TRP A 42 -5.47 11.53 -5.10
C TRP A 42 -4.03 12.09 -5.11
N GLU A 43 -3.56 12.64 -3.99
CA GLU A 43 -2.18 13.13 -3.86
C GLU A 43 -1.18 11.98 -4.04
N THR A 44 -1.45 10.84 -3.41
CA THR A 44 -0.65 9.62 -3.56
C THR A 44 -0.56 9.20 -5.03
N GLY A 45 -1.67 9.26 -5.76
CA GLY A 45 -1.69 8.97 -7.19
C GLY A 45 -0.80 9.91 -8.00
N ARG A 46 -0.84 11.22 -7.68
CA ARG A 46 0.04 12.21 -8.29
C ARG A 46 1.52 11.97 -7.98
N ILE A 47 1.83 11.58 -6.74
CA ILE A 47 3.21 11.27 -6.32
C ILE A 47 3.72 9.99 -7.01
N MET A 48 2.88 8.96 -7.10
CA MET A 48 3.25 7.64 -7.66
C MET A 48 3.10 7.55 -9.19
N GLY A 49 2.55 8.58 -9.84
CA GLY A 49 2.28 8.58 -11.29
C GLY A 49 1.16 7.62 -11.72
N ILE A 50 0.18 7.36 -10.86
CA ILE A 50 -0.95 6.46 -11.13
C ILE A 50 -2.30 7.10 -10.75
N SER A 51 -3.41 6.52 -11.20
CA SER A 51 -4.73 7.08 -10.91
C SER A 51 -5.14 6.93 -9.43
N ARG A 52 -5.99 7.83 -8.93
CA ARG A 52 -6.62 7.71 -7.59
C ARG A 52 -7.31 6.35 -7.39
N HIS A 53 -7.88 5.79 -8.45
CA HIS A 53 -8.58 4.50 -8.41
C HIS A 53 -7.59 3.35 -8.25
N THR A 54 -6.44 3.42 -8.94
CA THR A 54 -5.36 2.44 -8.80
C THR A 54 -4.77 2.48 -7.38
N VAL A 55 -4.60 3.67 -6.80
CA VAL A 55 -4.20 3.79 -5.38
C VAL A 55 -5.23 3.18 -4.45
N ALA A 56 -6.52 3.50 -4.63
CA ALA A 56 -7.60 2.95 -3.81
C ALA A 56 -7.62 1.41 -3.88
N PHE A 57 -7.42 0.85 -5.07
CA PHE A 57 -7.32 -0.59 -5.28
C PHE A 57 -6.13 -1.22 -4.54
N HIS A 58 -4.95 -0.60 -4.58
CA HIS A 58 -3.80 -1.08 -3.79
C HIS A 58 -4.05 -1.00 -2.28
N LEU A 59 -4.67 0.09 -1.79
CA LEU A 59 -5.03 0.23 -0.39
C LEU A 59 -6.08 -0.80 0.06
N GLU A 60 -7.04 -1.14 -0.80
CA GLU A 60 -8.01 -2.20 -0.55
C GLU A 60 -7.36 -3.57 -0.43
N ASN A 61 -6.48 -3.94 -1.37
CA ASN A 61 -5.74 -5.20 -1.28
C ASN A 61 -4.86 -5.27 -0.03
N ALA A 62 -4.21 -4.16 0.33
CA ALA A 62 -3.40 -4.09 1.54
C ALA A 62 -4.27 -4.33 2.80
N ARG A 63 -5.44 -3.68 2.89
CA ARG A 63 -6.39 -3.90 3.99
C ARG A 63 -6.90 -5.34 4.05
N ALA A 64 -7.25 -5.92 2.90
CA ALA A 64 -7.71 -7.29 2.82
C ALA A 64 -6.63 -8.28 3.28
N LYS A 65 -5.39 -8.12 2.84
CA LYS A 65 -4.25 -8.95 3.26
C LYS A 65 -3.94 -8.82 4.74
N LEU A 66 -4.05 -7.61 5.29
CA LEU A 66 -3.88 -7.35 6.72
C LEU A 66 -5.11 -7.77 7.54
N GLY A 67 -6.25 -8.07 6.93
CA GLY A 67 -7.48 -8.39 7.65
C GLY A 67 -7.98 -7.21 8.51
N VAL A 68 -7.93 -5.99 7.98
CA VAL A 68 -8.40 -4.77 8.66
C VAL A 68 -9.50 -4.08 7.87
N GLY A 69 -10.39 -3.36 8.57
CA GLY A 69 -11.54 -2.70 7.96
C GLY A 69 -11.21 -1.34 7.33
N SER A 70 -10.19 -0.63 7.83
CA SER A 70 -9.88 0.74 7.39
C SER A 70 -8.40 0.96 7.07
N THR A 71 -8.13 1.97 6.24
CA THR A 71 -6.76 2.35 5.89
C THR A 71 -6.00 2.84 7.13
N ILE A 72 -6.70 3.50 8.06
CA ILE A 72 -6.13 3.95 9.33
C ILE A 72 -5.68 2.75 10.17
N GLN A 73 -6.47 1.68 10.24
CA GLN A 73 -6.06 0.44 10.92
C GLN A 73 -4.84 -0.21 10.24
N ALA A 74 -4.78 -0.20 8.91
CA ALA A 74 -3.62 -0.69 8.16
C ALA A 74 -2.36 0.14 8.45
N VAL A 75 -2.49 1.47 8.51
CA VAL A 75 -1.41 2.39 8.88
C VAL A 75 -0.95 2.15 10.32
N ALA A 76 -1.88 1.91 11.25
CA ALA A 76 -1.53 1.58 12.64
C ALA A 76 -0.68 0.31 12.71
N ARG A 77 -1.05 -0.75 11.99
CA ARG A 77 -0.24 -1.98 11.90
C ARG A 77 1.14 -1.74 11.27
N LEU A 78 1.20 -0.95 10.20
CA LEU A 78 2.47 -0.53 9.59
C LEU A 78 3.37 0.19 10.61
N ALA A 79 2.83 1.10 11.41
CA ALA A 79 3.57 1.87 12.40
C ALA A 79 4.05 0.99 13.57
N SER A 80 3.22 0.06 14.04
CA SER A 80 3.56 -0.90 15.09
C SER A 80 4.64 -1.89 14.66
N ALA A 81 4.66 -2.30 13.39
CA ALA A 81 5.72 -3.15 12.84
C ALA A 81 7.08 -2.44 12.81
N LYS A 82 7.12 -1.12 12.55
CA LYS A 82 8.36 -0.32 12.52
C LYS A 82 8.99 -0.05 13.89
N HIS A 83 8.20 -0.08 14.97
CA HIS A 83 8.66 0.24 16.34
C HIS A 83 9.19 -0.96 17.12
N ARG A 84 9.25 -2.16 16.51
CA ARG A 84 9.69 -3.38 17.19
C ARG A 84 11.20 -3.62 16.98
N ILE A 85 12.01 -2.65 17.39
CA ILE A 85 13.48 -2.72 17.46
C ILE A 85 13.94 -2.00 18.73
#